data_AF-A0AAD8ZPP6-F1
#
_entry.id   AF-A0AAD8ZPP6-F1
#
_cell.length_a   1.000
_cell.length_b   1.000
_cell.length_c   1.000
_cell.angle_alpha   90.00
_cell.angle_beta   90.00
_cell.angle_gamma   90.00
#
_symmetry.space_group_name_H-M   'P 1'
#
loop_
_entity.id
_entity.type
_entity.pdbx_description
1 polymer ?
#
loop_
_entity_poly.entity_id
_entity_poly.type
_entity_poly.pdbx_seq_one_letter_code
_entity_poly.pdbx_strand_id
1 'polypeptide(L)'
;MLQINPMVRDMMMNRTFGIISGYFPKFSMYNWTQWFWTLLVPLFPSLTPDMLTITTSYVDCAAYHVIVEGLDKAFDQMSLITQQEITLVLVEYLKKSQQISNSALPCGTENGTSAWFANNFRSFSVHVTLADIQSLNSNFSVLDSLNLLSASEVAKLTLTSGALNNTDMMKVVFERLNEGDSFLNVEEYLLSLSQNSEV
;
A
#
# COMPACT_ATOMS: atom_id res chain seq x y z
N MET A 1 -20.19 -9.33 -1.73
CA MET A 1 -20.51 -7.89 -1.71
C MET A 1 -21.62 -7.58 -2.71
N LEU A 2 -22.34 -6.46 -2.58
CA LEU A 2 -23.39 -6.05 -3.51
C LEU A 2 -22.80 -5.85 -4.92
N GLN A 3 -23.35 -6.50 -5.94
CA GLN A 3 -22.95 -6.31 -7.33
C GLN A 3 -23.82 -5.24 -7.99
N ILE A 4 -23.21 -4.11 -8.33
CA ILE A 4 -23.84 -2.98 -9.03
C ILE A 4 -23.30 -2.98 -10.46
N ASN A 5 -24.16 -2.71 -11.45
CA ASN A 5 -23.71 -2.51 -12.84
C ASN A 5 -22.60 -1.43 -12.88
N PRO A 6 -21.45 -1.66 -13.57
CA PRO A 6 -20.32 -0.74 -13.54
C PRO A 6 -20.66 0.69 -13.93
N MET A 7 -21.43 0.92 -15.00
CA MET A 7 -21.80 2.28 -15.44
C MET A 7 -22.71 2.98 -14.42
N VAL A 8 -23.61 2.24 -13.79
CA VAL A 8 -24.47 2.76 -12.71
C VAL A 8 -23.61 3.09 -11.49
N ARG A 9 -22.67 2.22 -11.12
CA ARG A 9 -21.72 2.42 -10.01
C ARG A 9 -20.86 3.66 -10.24
N ASP A 10 -20.35 3.86 -11.46
CA ASP A 10 -19.57 5.03 -11.85
C ASP A 10 -20.39 6.32 -11.73
N MET A 11 -21.63 6.31 -12.23
CA MET A 11 -22.54 7.45 -12.12
C MET A 11 -22.85 7.77 -10.66
N MET A 12 -23.16 6.76 -9.85
CA MET A 12 -23.43 6.92 -8.42
C MET A 12 -22.21 7.46 -7.68
N MET A 13 -21.03 6.91 -7.93
CA MET A 13 -19.80 7.33 -7.28
C MET A 13 -19.48 8.79 -7.62
N ASN A 14 -19.52 9.16 -8.90
CA ASN A 14 -19.24 10.52 -9.35
C ASN A 14 -20.22 11.54 -8.76
N ARG A 15 -21.54 11.25 -8.78
CA ARG A 15 -22.56 12.15 -8.21
C ARG A 15 -22.43 12.26 -6.70
N THR A 16 -22.24 11.16 -5.99
CA THR A 16 -22.04 11.16 -4.53
C THR A 16 -20.79 11.95 -4.16
N PHE A 17 -19.66 11.68 -4.82
CA PHE A 17 -18.38 12.34 -4.55
C PHE A 17 -18.47 13.86 -4.78
N GLY A 18 -19.10 14.29 -5.88
CA GLY A 18 -19.34 15.70 -6.17
C GLY A 18 -20.16 16.44 -5.10
N ILE A 19 -21.01 15.72 -4.36
CA ILE A 19 -21.76 16.29 -3.24
C ILE A 19 -20.91 16.31 -1.96
N ILE A 20 -20.35 15.15 -1.55
CA ILE A 20 -19.72 15.02 -0.23
C ILE A 20 -18.36 15.70 -0.14
N SER A 21 -17.63 15.85 -1.25
CA SER A 21 -16.31 16.50 -1.26
C SER A 21 -16.36 17.94 -0.76
N GLY A 22 -17.46 18.67 -1.04
CA GLY A 22 -17.69 20.01 -0.50
C GLY A 22 -17.85 20.08 1.03
N TYR A 23 -18.06 18.93 1.69
CA TYR A 23 -18.23 18.83 3.14
C TYR A 23 -16.98 18.30 3.86
N PHE A 24 -15.96 17.82 3.15
CA PHE A 24 -14.72 17.31 3.78
C PHE A 24 -14.08 18.26 4.80
N PRO A 25 -14.01 19.60 4.57
CA PRO A 25 -13.47 20.52 5.58
C PRO A 25 -14.22 20.54 6.93
N LYS A 26 -15.45 20.01 6.96
CA LYS A 26 -16.32 19.96 8.13
C LYS A 26 -16.51 18.54 8.66
N PHE A 27 -15.88 17.54 8.06
CA PHE A 27 -16.02 16.16 8.49
C PHE A 27 -15.34 15.95 9.85
N SER A 28 -16.12 15.43 10.79
CA SER A 28 -15.58 14.80 11.99
C SER A 28 -15.09 13.38 11.68
N MET A 29 -14.36 12.78 12.61
CA MET A 29 -13.96 11.37 12.51
C MET A 29 -15.15 10.41 12.35
N TYR A 30 -16.30 10.74 12.96
CA TYR A 30 -17.54 10.00 12.75
C TYR A 30 -17.98 10.07 11.27
N ASN A 31 -17.89 11.23 10.62
CA ASN A 31 -18.25 11.38 9.22
C ASN A 31 -17.31 10.57 8.32
N TRP A 32 -15.99 10.64 8.55
CA TRP A 32 -15.01 9.82 7.82
C TRP A 32 -15.34 8.33 7.93
N THR A 33 -15.61 7.85 9.14
CA THR A 33 -15.97 6.45 9.40
C THR A 33 -17.27 6.06 8.69
N GLN A 34 -18.33 6.84 8.85
CA GLN A 34 -19.61 6.50 8.21
C GLN A 34 -19.50 6.48 6.68
N TRP A 35 -18.88 7.50 6.09
CA TRP A 35 -18.81 7.60 4.64
C TRP A 35 -17.82 6.61 4.02
N PHE A 36 -16.59 6.56 4.51
CA PHE A 36 -15.52 5.80 3.86
C PHE A 36 -15.39 4.37 4.35
N TRP A 37 -15.80 4.05 5.57
CA TRP A 37 -15.77 2.66 6.04
C TRP A 37 -17.07 1.90 5.76
N THR A 38 -18.20 2.60 5.58
CA THR A 38 -19.53 1.97 5.42
C THR A 38 -20.20 2.33 4.09
N LEU A 39 -20.53 3.60 3.86
CA LEU A 39 -21.47 4.00 2.82
C LEU A 39 -20.89 3.92 1.41
N LEU A 40 -19.61 4.27 1.23
CA LEU A 40 -18.95 4.29 -0.08
C LEU A 40 -18.35 2.94 -0.49
N VAL A 41 -18.25 1.97 0.42
CA VAL A 41 -17.62 0.66 0.14
C VAL A 41 -18.17 0.00 -1.14
N PRO A 42 -19.50 -0.06 -1.37
CA PRO A 42 -20.04 -0.64 -2.61
C PRO A 42 -19.69 0.14 -3.90
N LEU A 43 -19.25 1.39 -3.76
CA LEU A 43 -18.93 2.30 -4.87
C LEU A 43 -17.43 2.49 -5.08
N PHE A 44 -16.58 2.09 -4.14
CA PHE A 44 -15.12 2.22 -4.25
C PHE A 44 -14.47 1.59 -5.48
N PRO A 45 -15.00 0.50 -6.05
CA PRO A 45 -14.49 0.02 -7.34
C PRO A 45 -14.62 1.01 -8.51
N SER A 46 -15.35 2.12 -8.32
CA SER A 46 -15.45 3.27 -9.24
C SER A 46 -14.78 4.55 -8.70
N LEU A 47 -14.14 4.51 -7.54
CA LEU A 47 -13.36 5.63 -7.03
C LEU A 47 -12.14 5.84 -7.94
N THR A 48 -11.89 7.08 -8.35
CA THR A 48 -10.72 7.42 -9.16
C THR A 48 -9.55 7.87 -8.30
N PRO A 49 -8.31 7.80 -8.81
CA PRO A 49 -7.13 8.34 -8.12
C PRO A 49 -7.26 9.82 -7.78
N ASP A 50 -7.87 10.62 -8.66
CA ASP A 50 -8.13 12.05 -8.42
C ASP A 50 -9.08 12.28 -7.25
N MET A 51 -10.17 11.49 -7.17
CA MET A 51 -11.10 11.56 -6.04
C MET A 51 -10.39 11.21 -4.72
N LEU A 52 -9.53 10.19 -4.73
CA LEU A 52 -8.76 9.83 -3.55
C LEU A 52 -7.75 10.93 -3.18
N THR A 53 -7.08 11.52 -4.17
CA THR A 53 -6.14 12.64 -3.96
C THR A 53 -6.81 13.86 -3.33
N ILE A 54 -8.01 14.21 -3.80
CA ILE A 54 -8.83 15.27 -3.19
C ILE A 54 -9.17 14.87 -1.75
N THR A 55 -9.63 13.63 -1.53
CA THR A 55 -10.00 13.14 -0.20
C THR A 55 -8.83 13.24 0.78
N THR A 56 -7.66 12.73 0.40
CA THR A 56 -6.47 12.68 1.27
C THR A 56 -5.88 14.06 1.57
N SER A 57 -6.26 15.10 0.82
CA SER A 57 -5.86 16.48 1.13
C SER A 57 -6.53 17.07 2.39
N TYR A 58 -7.59 16.44 2.91
CA TYR A 58 -8.37 16.90 4.07
C TYR A 58 -8.22 16.01 5.32
N VAL A 59 -7.37 14.98 5.28
CA VAL A 59 -7.33 13.97 6.35
C VAL A 59 -6.02 13.96 7.12
N ASP A 60 -6.13 13.75 8.42
CA ASP A 60 -5.02 13.34 9.28
C ASP A 60 -4.81 11.82 9.21
N CYS A 61 -3.78 11.33 9.90
CA CYS A 61 -3.43 9.90 9.89
C CYS A 61 -4.56 8.99 10.41
N ALA A 62 -5.38 9.46 11.35
CA ALA A 62 -6.48 8.67 11.88
C ALA A 62 -7.59 8.50 10.83
N ALA A 63 -8.00 9.58 10.19
CA ALA A 63 -8.98 9.54 9.10
C ALA A 63 -8.42 8.81 7.86
N TYR A 64 -7.12 8.91 7.60
CA TYR A 64 -6.44 8.12 6.55
C TYR A 64 -6.59 6.61 6.78
N HIS A 65 -6.31 6.10 7.98
CA HIS A 65 -6.44 4.66 8.27
C HIS A 65 -7.88 4.16 8.06
N VAL A 66 -8.88 4.98 8.39
CA VAL A 66 -10.29 4.68 8.09
C VAL A 66 -10.56 4.57 6.59
N ILE A 67 -9.97 5.45 5.78
CA ILE A 67 -10.11 5.40 4.33
C ILE A 67 -9.46 4.14 3.77
N VAL A 68 -8.22 3.83 4.18
CA VAL A 68 -7.51 2.63 3.72
C VAL A 68 -8.26 1.36 4.11
N GLU A 69 -8.82 1.30 5.32
CA GLU A 69 -9.71 0.19 5.74
C GLU A 69 -10.95 0.04 4.87
N GLY A 70 -11.55 1.16 4.47
CA GLY A 70 -12.68 1.16 3.56
C GLY A 70 -12.31 0.63 2.18
N LEU A 71 -11.20 1.10 1.62
CA LEU A 71 -10.68 0.68 0.32
C LEU A 71 -10.31 -0.80 0.31
N ASP A 72 -9.68 -1.29 1.38
CA ASP A 72 -9.27 -2.68 1.56
C ASP A 72 -10.45 -3.65 1.42
N LYS A 73 -11.61 -3.31 1.97
CA LYS A 73 -12.85 -4.11 1.82
C LYS A 73 -13.23 -4.28 0.35
N ALA A 74 -12.96 -3.29 -0.49
CA ALA A 74 -13.33 -3.25 -1.91
C ALA A 74 -12.20 -3.68 -2.86
N PHE A 75 -11.02 -4.01 -2.33
CA PHE A 75 -9.81 -4.30 -3.10
C PHE A 75 -10.05 -5.34 -4.21
N ASP A 76 -10.65 -6.48 -3.86
CA ASP A 76 -10.90 -7.59 -4.80
C ASP A 76 -11.86 -7.27 -5.94
N GLN A 77 -12.63 -6.17 -5.85
CA GLN A 77 -13.55 -5.77 -6.92
C GLN A 77 -12.99 -4.62 -7.78
N MET A 78 -11.84 -4.06 -7.41
CA MET A 78 -11.14 -3.07 -8.21
C MET A 78 -10.41 -3.75 -9.36
N SER A 79 -10.27 -3.04 -10.48
CA SER A 79 -9.38 -3.49 -11.54
C SER A 79 -7.92 -3.40 -11.09
N LEU A 80 -7.03 -4.21 -11.67
CA LEU A 80 -5.59 -4.15 -11.38
C LEU A 80 -5.03 -2.73 -11.54
N ILE A 81 -5.43 -2.03 -12.61
CA ILE A 81 -5.00 -0.65 -12.88
C ILE A 81 -5.46 0.27 -11.74
N THR A 82 -6.73 0.18 -11.34
CA THR A 82 -7.28 0.97 -10.23
C THR A 82 -6.54 0.71 -8.92
N GLN A 83 -6.22 -0.57 -8.62
CA GLN A 83 -5.46 -0.91 -7.42
C GLN A 83 -4.09 -0.24 -7.42
N GLN A 84 -3.36 -0.34 -8.54
CA GLN A 84 -2.03 0.27 -8.69
C GLN A 84 -2.07 1.79 -8.58
N GLU A 85 -3.01 2.46 -9.27
CA GLU A 85 -3.12 3.92 -9.23
C GLU A 85 -3.56 4.44 -7.85
N ILE A 86 -4.44 3.71 -7.14
CA ILE A 86 -4.79 4.03 -5.75
C ILE A 86 -3.57 3.88 -4.85
N THR A 87 -2.76 2.81 -5.01
CA THR A 87 -1.54 2.62 -4.23
C THR A 87 -0.58 3.80 -4.37
N LEU A 88 -0.42 4.35 -5.57
CA LEU A 88 0.41 5.54 -5.80
C LEU A 88 -0.09 6.73 -4.97
N VAL A 89 -1.41 6.96 -4.92
CA VAL A 89 -2.00 8.05 -4.10
C VAL A 89 -1.75 7.81 -2.60
N LEU A 90 -1.83 6.57 -2.13
CA LEU A 90 -1.54 6.22 -0.73
C LEU A 90 -0.07 6.49 -0.36
N VAL A 91 0.87 6.11 -1.24
CA VAL A 91 2.30 6.39 -1.07
C VAL A 91 2.56 7.90 -1.00
N GLU A 92 2.01 8.68 -1.94
CA GLU A 92 2.20 10.12 -1.99
C GLU A 92 1.60 10.84 -0.77
N TYR A 93 0.46 10.37 -0.26
CA TYR A 93 -0.09 10.86 1.00
C TYR A 93 0.88 10.67 2.17
N LEU A 94 1.48 9.48 2.30
CA LEU A 94 2.41 9.19 3.39
C LEU A 94 3.70 10.02 3.26
N LYS A 95 4.24 10.21 2.04
CA LYS A 95 5.40 11.09 1.80
C LYS A 95 5.10 12.52 2.25
N LYS A 96 3.92 13.04 1.92
CA LYS A 96 3.46 14.37 2.35
C LYS A 96 3.28 14.44 3.87
N SER A 97 2.67 13.42 4.47
CA SER A 97 2.48 13.32 5.93
C SER A 97 3.82 13.32 6.67
N GLN A 98 4.83 12.63 6.12
CA GLN A 98 6.19 12.62 6.65
C GLN A 98 6.80 14.02 6.69
N GLN A 99 6.68 14.77 5.59
CA GLN A 99 7.20 16.13 5.49
C GLN A 99 6.51 17.09 6.47
N ILE A 100 5.21 16.92 6.72
CA ILE A 100 4.45 17.79 7.63
C ILE A 100 4.77 17.47 9.09
N SER A 101 4.87 16.18 9.44
CA SER A 101 5.04 15.73 10.82
C SER A 101 6.50 15.65 11.28
N ASN A 102 7.47 15.70 10.35
CA ASN A 102 8.88 15.36 10.59
C ASN A 102 9.05 14.00 11.30
N SER A 103 8.10 13.08 11.09
CA SER A 103 8.16 11.73 11.66
C SER A 103 9.06 10.83 10.82
N ALA A 104 9.87 9.99 11.48
CA ALA A 104 10.59 8.91 10.82
C ALA A 104 9.66 7.79 10.32
N LEU A 105 8.41 7.78 10.79
CA LEU A 105 7.39 6.79 10.46
C LEU A 105 6.03 7.50 10.21
N PRO A 106 5.73 7.90 8.97
CA PRO A 106 4.53 8.69 8.68
C PRO A 106 3.27 7.88 8.95
N CYS A 107 2.31 8.45 9.69
CA CYS A 107 1.10 7.74 10.13
C CYS A 107 1.38 6.39 10.83
N GLY A 108 2.48 6.33 11.58
CA GLY A 108 2.87 5.16 12.39
C GLY A 108 2.89 5.43 13.89
N THR A 109 2.93 4.34 14.64
CA THR A 109 3.30 4.30 16.06
C THR A 109 4.55 3.42 16.19
N GLU A 110 5.25 3.45 17.33
CA GLU A 110 6.53 2.75 17.54
C GLU A 110 6.49 1.20 17.45
N ASN A 111 5.34 0.60 17.08
CA ASN A 111 5.10 -0.85 17.02
C ASN A 111 5.81 -1.60 15.88
N GLY A 112 6.94 -1.09 15.39
CA GLY A 112 7.76 -1.75 14.37
C GLY A 112 7.32 -1.48 12.92
N THR A 113 8.25 -1.71 12.00
CA THR A 113 8.14 -1.35 10.58
C THR A 113 7.14 -2.21 9.81
N SER A 114 7.05 -3.51 10.11
CA SER A 114 6.14 -4.44 9.44
C SER A 114 4.67 -4.14 9.77
N ALA A 115 4.37 -3.86 11.05
CA ALA A 115 3.01 -3.48 11.47
C ALA A 115 2.59 -2.13 10.89
N TRP A 116 3.51 -1.17 10.82
CA TRP A 116 3.28 0.10 10.15
C TRP A 116 2.92 -0.07 8.68
N PHE A 117 3.68 -0.88 7.94
CA PHE A 117 3.44 -1.11 6.52
C PHE A 117 2.09 -1.77 6.27
N ALA A 118 1.78 -2.83 7.04
CA ALA A 118 0.50 -3.52 6.95
C ALA A 118 -0.70 -2.59 7.27
N ASN A 119 -0.56 -1.72 8.27
CA ASN A 119 -1.63 -0.79 8.65
C ASN A 119 -1.87 0.33 7.63
N ASN A 120 -0.81 0.83 7.00
CA ASN A 120 -0.92 1.95 6.06
C ASN A 120 -1.33 1.51 4.65
N PHE A 121 -1.02 0.29 4.23
CA PHE A 121 -1.33 -0.16 2.87
C PHE A 121 -2.35 -1.30 2.79
N ARG A 122 -2.47 -2.16 3.80
CA ARG A 122 -3.37 -3.34 3.79
C ARG A 122 -3.20 -4.13 2.49
N SER A 123 -4.27 -4.61 1.85
CA SER A 123 -4.18 -5.37 0.59
C SER A 123 -3.46 -4.63 -0.55
N PHE A 124 -3.40 -3.28 -0.52
CA PHE A 124 -2.65 -2.50 -1.51
C PHE A 124 -1.13 -2.61 -1.34
N SER A 125 -0.65 -3.23 -0.26
CA SER A 125 0.77 -3.48 -0.01
C SER A 125 1.44 -4.22 -1.16
N VAL A 126 0.69 -5.08 -1.87
CA VAL A 126 1.20 -5.89 -2.99
C VAL A 126 1.65 -5.04 -4.19
N HIS A 127 1.24 -3.76 -4.24
CA HIS A 127 1.59 -2.84 -5.31
C HIS A 127 2.60 -1.76 -4.86
N VAL A 128 3.08 -1.81 -3.62
CA VAL A 128 4.06 -0.82 -3.11
C VAL A 128 5.47 -1.28 -3.42
N THR A 129 6.25 -0.43 -4.08
CA THR A 129 7.63 -0.77 -4.45
C THR A 129 8.59 -0.66 -3.28
N LEU A 130 9.68 -1.43 -3.31
CA LEU A 130 10.77 -1.28 -2.34
C LEU A 130 11.33 0.15 -2.28
N ALA A 131 11.43 0.82 -3.42
CA ALA A 131 11.91 2.21 -3.49
C ALA A 131 10.99 3.16 -2.72
N ASP A 132 9.66 2.98 -2.85
CA ASP A 132 8.69 3.78 -2.10
C ASP A 132 8.78 3.50 -0.58
N ILE A 133 8.92 2.24 -0.18
CA ILE A 133 9.08 1.87 1.24
C ILE A 133 10.32 2.54 1.83
N GLN A 134 11.46 2.45 1.14
CA GLN A 134 12.71 3.08 1.57
C GLN A 134 12.60 4.61 1.63
N SER A 135 11.84 5.22 0.72
CA SER A 135 11.60 6.66 0.76
C SER A 135 10.75 7.10 1.96
N LEU A 136 9.81 6.25 2.38
CA LEU A 136 8.90 6.53 3.49
C LEU A 136 9.51 6.23 4.86
N ASN A 137 10.44 5.28 4.93
CA ASN A 137 11.12 4.90 6.15
C ASN A 137 12.55 4.44 5.86
N SER A 138 13.52 5.33 6.05
CA SER A 138 14.94 5.03 5.81
C SER A 138 15.54 4.03 6.81
N ASN A 139 14.90 3.83 7.96
CA ASN A 139 15.27 2.80 8.95
C ASN A 139 14.54 1.47 8.71
N PHE A 140 13.83 1.33 7.59
CA PHE A 140 13.17 0.09 7.22
C PHE A 140 14.23 -0.97 6.91
N SER A 141 14.45 -1.86 7.89
CA SER A 141 15.23 -3.08 7.69
C SER A 141 14.45 -3.98 6.73
N VAL A 142 14.85 -3.95 5.46
CA VAL A 142 14.17 -4.71 4.41
C VAL A 142 14.23 -6.22 4.68
N LEU A 143 15.21 -6.68 5.46
CA LEU A 143 15.35 -8.08 5.87
C LEU A 143 14.25 -8.52 6.84
N ASP A 144 13.75 -7.62 7.70
CA ASP A 144 12.66 -7.92 8.65
C ASP A 144 11.27 -7.91 7.98
N SER A 145 11.23 -7.67 6.67
CA SER A 145 10.01 -7.53 5.86
C SER A 145 10.07 -8.31 4.55
N LEU A 146 10.99 -9.26 4.43
CA LEU A 146 11.14 -10.12 3.24
C LEU A 146 9.82 -10.79 2.82
N ASN A 147 8.96 -11.11 3.80
CA ASN A 147 7.61 -11.70 3.63
C ASN A 147 6.66 -10.88 2.77
N LEU A 148 6.94 -9.59 2.59
CA LEU A 148 6.11 -8.66 1.82
C LEU A 148 6.60 -8.49 0.38
N LEU A 149 7.81 -8.94 0.07
CA LEU A 149 8.44 -8.78 -1.24
C LEU A 149 8.17 -9.97 -2.14
N SER A 150 8.08 -9.73 -3.45
CA SER A 150 8.16 -10.80 -4.45
C SER A 150 9.58 -11.41 -4.48
N ALA A 151 9.71 -12.63 -4.98
CA ALA A 151 11.01 -13.28 -5.12
C ALA A 151 12.01 -12.46 -5.97
N SER A 152 11.52 -11.76 -6.99
CA SER A 152 12.33 -10.87 -7.84
C SER A 152 12.89 -9.65 -7.07
N GLU A 153 12.12 -9.09 -6.14
CA GLU A 153 12.55 -7.96 -5.30
C GLU A 153 13.52 -8.40 -4.21
N VAL A 154 13.31 -9.60 -3.66
CA VAL A 154 14.26 -10.24 -2.75
C VAL A 154 15.63 -10.42 -3.42
N ALA A 155 15.67 -10.76 -4.72
CA ALA A 155 16.92 -10.86 -5.49
C ALA A 155 17.64 -9.50 -5.61
N LYS A 156 16.93 -8.43 -5.98
CA LYS A 156 17.50 -7.08 -6.06
C LYS A 156 18.03 -6.59 -4.72
N LEU A 157 17.31 -6.89 -3.64
CA LEU A 157 17.74 -6.58 -2.29
C LEU A 157 19.01 -7.34 -1.90
N THR A 158 19.10 -8.61 -2.28
CA THR A 158 20.26 -9.45 -1.96
C THR A 158 21.56 -8.86 -2.51
N LEU A 159 21.50 -8.20 -3.68
CA LEU A 159 22.64 -7.52 -4.30
C LEU A 159 23.10 -6.26 -3.54
N THR A 160 22.18 -5.52 -2.91
CA THR A 160 22.46 -4.19 -2.33
C THR A 160 22.59 -4.20 -0.80
N SER A 161 22.07 -5.23 -0.13
CA SER A 161 22.03 -5.33 1.34
C SER A 161 23.30 -5.91 1.98
N GLY A 162 24.23 -6.44 1.17
CA GLY A 162 25.38 -7.19 1.68
C GLY A 162 25.07 -8.65 2.06
N ALA A 163 23.84 -9.12 1.80
CA ALA A 163 23.40 -10.49 2.11
C ALA A 163 24.24 -11.56 1.39
N LEU A 164 24.74 -11.27 0.19
CA LEU A 164 25.67 -12.14 -0.53
C LEU A 164 26.96 -12.46 0.26
N ASN A 165 27.34 -11.61 1.20
CA ASN A 165 28.54 -11.76 2.02
C ASN A 165 28.23 -12.12 3.49
N ASN A 166 26.96 -12.35 3.84
CA ASN A 166 26.53 -12.63 5.20
C ASN A 166 25.60 -13.84 5.26
N THR A 167 26.09 -14.94 5.85
CA THR A 167 25.38 -16.21 5.92
C THR A 167 24.10 -16.15 6.75
N ASP A 168 24.02 -15.31 7.77
CA ASP A 168 22.80 -15.17 8.58
C ASP A 168 21.73 -14.39 7.81
N MET A 169 22.12 -13.36 7.06
CA MET A 169 21.19 -12.64 6.19
C MET A 169 20.67 -13.52 5.04
N MET A 170 21.55 -14.35 4.46
CA MET A 170 21.16 -15.25 3.39
C MET A 170 20.20 -16.36 3.87
N LYS A 171 20.28 -16.78 5.14
CA LYS A 171 19.28 -17.68 5.73
C LYS A 171 17.90 -17.05 5.72
N VAL A 172 17.75 -15.81 6.17
CA VAL A 172 16.45 -15.13 6.21
C VAL A 172 15.86 -14.97 4.80
N VAL A 173 16.71 -14.66 3.80
CA VAL A 173 16.31 -14.62 2.38
C VAL A 173 15.71 -15.96 1.94
N PHE A 174 16.39 -17.08 2.22
CA PHE A 174 15.88 -18.39 1.81
C PHE A 174 14.70 -18.89 2.65
N GLU A 175 14.60 -18.51 3.92
CA GLU A 175 13.40 -18.74 4.74
C GLU A 175 12.18 -18.09 4.07
N ARG A 176 12.31 -16.85 3.59
CA ARG A 176 11.27 -16.18 2.81
C ARG A 176 10.95 -16.92 1.51
N LEU A 177 11.95 -17.31 0.73
CA LEU A 177 11.71 -17.99 -0.56
C LEU A 177 11.01 -19.33 -0.37
N ASN A 178 11.15 -19.94 0.82
CA ASN A 178 10.47 -21.18 1.17
C ASN A 178 8.98 -21.00 1.53
N GLU A 179 8.49 -19.77 1.70
CA GLU A 179 7.07 -19.49 1.96
C GLU A 179 6.23 -19.56 0.68
N GLY A 180 5.16 -20.38 0.67
CA GLY A 180 4.25 -20.52 -0.47
C GLY A 180 4.79 -21.48 -1.54
N ASP A 181 4.72 -21.10 -2.81
CA ASP A 181 5.29 -21.88 -3.91
C ASP A 181 6.81 -21.68 -3.97
N SER A 182 7.53 -22.47 -3.19
CA SER A 182 8.98 -22.35 -3.03
C SER A 182 9.75 -22.66 -4.31
N PHE A 183 9.19 -23.48 -5.21
CA PHE A 183 9.81 -23.75 -6.50
C PHE A 183 9.80 -22.50 -7.37
N LEU A 184 8.62 -21.88 -7.54
CA LEU A 184 8.48 -20.65 -8.32
C LEU A 184 9.29 -19.50 -7.72
N ASN A 185 9.26 -19.34 -6.39
CA ASN A 185 10.02 -18.30 -5.71
C ASN A 185 11.53 -18.42 -5.97
N VAL A 186 12.10 -19.61 -5.85
CA VAL A 186 13.54 -19.81 -6.09
C VAL A 186 13.87 -19.61 -7.57
N GLU A 187 13.01 -20.05 -8.48
CA GLU A 187 13.16 -19.82 -9.93
C GLU A 187 13.19 -18.32 -10.25
N GLU A 188 12.18 -17.56 -9.83
CA GLU A 188 12.10 -16.11 -10.05
C GLU A 188 13.25 -15.34 -9.40
N TYR A 189 13.63 -15.74 -8.18
CA TYR A 189 14.75 -15.15 -7.45
C TYR A 189 16.07 -15.32 -8.22
N LEU A 190 16.39 -16.55 -8.66
CA LEU A 190 17.64 -16.82 -9.38
C LEU A 190 17.66 -16.18 -10.77
N LEU A 191 16.53 -16.20 -11.48
CA LEU A 191 16.39 -15.49 -12.76
C LEU A 191 16.67 -14.00 -12.57
N SER A 192 16.04 -13.37 -11.59
CA SER A 192 16.24 -11.95 -11.29
C SER A 192 17.66 -11.65 -10.82
N LEU A 193 18.24 -12.49 -9.98
CA LEU A 193 19.61 -12.31 -9.49
C LEU A 193 20.63 -12.34 -10.64
N SER A 194 20.47 -13.28 -11.58
CA SER A 194 21.34 -13.40 -12.75
C SER A 194 21.26 -12.20 -13.69
N GLN A 195 20.05 -11.67 -13.92
CA GLN A 195 19.84 -10.50 -14.79
C GLN A 195 20.39 -9.21 -14.18
N ASN A 196 20.33 -9.08 -12.85
CA ASN A 196 20.81 -7.88 -12.15
C ASN A 196 22.29 -7.96 -11.73
N SER A 197 22.98 -9.08 -11.98
CA SER A 197 24.42 -9.26 -11.72
C SER A 197 25.36 -8.80 -12.85
N GLU A 198 24.82 -8.32 -13.97
CA GLU A 198 25.59 -7.85 -15.14
C GLU A 198 25.81 -6.32 -15.19
N VAL A 199 25.60 -5.59 -14.08
CA VAL A 199 25.83 -4.13 -13.97
C VAL A 199 26.95 -3.81 -13.00
#